data_AF-A0A6V7MBN1-F1
#
_entry.id   AF-A0A6V7MBN1-F1
#
_cell.length_a   1.000
_cell.length_b   1.000
_cell.length_c   1.000
_cell.angle_alpha   90.00
_cell.angle_beta   90.00
_cell.angle_gamma   90.00
#
_symmetry.space_group_name_H-M   'P 1'
#
loop_
_entity.id
_entity.type
_entity.pdbx_description
1 polymer ?
#
loop_
_entity_poly.entity_id
_entity_poly.type
_entity_poly.pdbx_seq_one_letter_code
_entity_poly.pdbx_strand_id
1 'polypeptide(L)'
;HEFVQRLSGVLGTTAASTVARMAAGLQLKNQLTSKDPVLKAQYQQRWLAIPAQTREYIKKNILGALGTENNRPSSAAQCVAYVAVAELPVGQWTDLIPLLVNNIADQNATEMMKEATLETIGYICQEIDSEVLVSQSNQILTAIIHGMKGSSTSNHVKLAATRALYNSLEFTKGNFEIESERNFIMEV
;
A
#
# COMPACT_ATOMS: atom_id res chain seq x y z
N HIS A 1 -9.09 -12.77 -16.78
CA HIS A 1 -9.45 -12.42 -15.39
C HIS A 1 -9.19 -13.57 -14.41
N GLU A 2 -9.56 -14.81 -14.76
CA GLU A 2 -9.35 -15.98 -13.90
C GLU A 2 -7.89 -16.20 -13.47
N PHE A 3 -6.92 -15.94 -14.36
CA PHE A 3 -5.49 -16.05 -14.03
C PHE A 3 -5.07 -15.15 -12.84
N VAL A 4 -5.41 -13.86 -12.89
CA VAL A 4 -5.13 -12.86 -11.85
C VAL A 4 -5.82 -13.25 -10.53
N GLN A 5 -7.05 -13.76 -10.62
CA GLN A 5 -7.81 -14.25 -9.47
C GLN A 5 -7.11 -15.43 -8.78
N ARG A 6 -6.68 -16.44 -9.56
CA ARG A 6 -5.95 -17.60 -9.02
C ARG A 6 -4.61 -17.21 -8.41
N LEU A 7 -3.86 -16.30 -9.03
CA LEU A 7 -2.61 -15.77 -8.48
C LEU A 7 -2.85 -15.08 -7.13
N SER A 8 -3.90 -14.26 -7.00
CA SER A 8 -4.25 -13.64 -5.72
C SER A 8 -4.57 -14.69 -4.64
N GLY A 9 -5.27 -15.77 -5.00
CA GLY A 9 -5.58 -16.86 -4.08
C GLY A 9 -4.32 -17.59 -3.58
N VAL A 10 -3.36 -17.84 -4.46
CA VAL A 10 -2.05 -18.42 -4.08
C VAL A 10 -1.28 -17.49 -3.15
N LEU A 11 -1.26 -16.19 -3.43
CA LEU A 11 -0.58 -15.19 -2.59
C LEU A 11 -1.16 -15.11 -1.17
N GLY A 12 -2.50 -15.13 -1.05
CA GLY A 12 -3.21 -15.11 0.22
C GLY A 12 -3.21 -16.43 1.00
N THR A 13 -2.82 -17.55 0.36
CA THR A 13 -2.77 -18.85 1.02
C THR A 13 -1.45 -19.02 1.78
N THR A 14 -1.48 -18.89 3.11
CA THR A 14 -0.29 -19.04 3.97
C THR A 14 0.30 -20.44 3.97
N ALA A 15 -0.49 -21.47 3.61
CA ALA A 15 -0.04 -22.85 3.45
C ALA A 15 0.76 -23.09 2.14
N ALA A 16 0.74 -22.15 1.19
CA ALA A 16 1.50 -22.26 -0.04
C ALA A 16 2.99 -21.98 0.19
N SER A 17 3.86 -22.56 -0.63
CA SER A 17 5.30 -22.34 -0.50
C SER A 17 5.67 -20.86 -0.72
N THR A 18 6.68 -20.37 0.00
CA THR A 18 7.16 -18.98 -0.13
C THR A 18 7.51 -18.64 -1.59
N VAL A 19 8.12 -19.58 -2.32
CA VAL A 19 8.47 -19.41 -3.74
C VAL A 19 7.21 -19.25 -4.61
N ALA A 20 6.17 -20.05 -4.35
CA ALA A 20 4.92 -19.94 -5.10
C ALA A 20 4.21 -18.60 -4.83
N ARG A 21 4.22 -18.13 -3.58
CA ARG A 21 3.65 -16.84 -3.19
C ARG A 21 4.41 -15.68 -3.84
N MET A 22 5.74 -15.70 -3.81
CA MET A 22 6.59 -14.71 -4.47
C MET A 22 6.38 -14.68 -5.99
N ALA A 23 6.36 -15.85 -6.63
CA ALA A 23 6.10 -15.95 -8.06
C ALA A 23 4.70 -15.43 -8.41
N ALA A 24 3.69 -15.75 -7.59
CA ALA A 24 2.33 -15.27 -7.79
C ALA A 24 2.23 -13.75 -7.64
N GLY A 25 2.84 -13.17 -6.62
CA GLY A 25 2.90 -11.73 -6.41
C GLY A 25 3.64 -11.00 -7.53
N LEU A 26 4.76 -11.55 -8.01
CA LEU A 26 5.50 -10.97 -9.15
C LEU A 26 4.69 -11.01 -10.44
N GLN A 27 4.02 -12.13 -10.73
CA GLN A 27 3.15 -12.23 -11.90
C GLN A 27 1.95 -11.28 -11.78
N LEU A 28 1.38 -11.12 -10.59
CA LEU A 28 0.30 -10.19 -10.34
C LEU A 28 0.75 -8.75 -10.59
N LYS A 29 1.91 -8.35 -10.05
CA LYS A 29 2.53 -7.05 -10.31
C LYS A 29 2.74 -6.79 -11.79
N ASN A 30 3.28 -7.75 -12.54
CA ASN A 30 3.54 -7.61 -13.97
C ASN A 30 2.25 -7.41 -14.80
N GLN A 31 1.09 -7.78 -14.27
CA GLN A 31 -0.22 -7.52 -14.90
C GLN A 31 -0.83 -6.17 -14.49
N LEU A 32 -0.32 -5.54 -13.43
CA LEU A 32 -0.86 -4.30 -12.86
C LEU A 32 -0.05 -3.06 -13.25
N THR A 33 1.26 -3.21 -13.49
CA THR A 33 2.14 -2.08 -13.79
C THR A 33 3.18 -2.42 -14.86
N SER A 34 3.73 -1.39 -15.49
CA SER A 34 4.85 -1.46 -16.40
C SER A 34 5.74 -0.24 -16.18
N LYS A 35 7.03 -0.34 -16.55
CA LYS A 35 7.96 0.79 -16.55
C LYS A 35 7.61 1.83 -17.62
N ASP A 36 6.91 1.40 -18.67
CA ASP A 36 6.43 2.27 -19.74
C ASP A 36 5.12 2.94 -19.29
N PRO A 37 5.05 4.28 -19.22
CA PRO A 37 3.83 5.02 -18.84
C PRO A 37 2.61 4.68 -19.70
N VAL A 38 2.80 4.41 -21.00
CA VAL A 38 1.71 4.06 -21.91
C VAL A 38 1.13 2.70 -21.55
N LEU A 39 2.01 1.71 -21.31
CA LEU A 39 1.58 0.38 -20.88
C LEU A 39 0.99 0.40 -19.46
N LYS A 40 1.51 1.25 -18.56
CA LYS A 40 0.94 1.44 -17.22
C LYS A 40 -0.52 1.89 -17.31
N ALA A 41 -0.81 2.91 -18.12
CA ALA A 41 -2.17 3.37 -18.34
C ALA A 41 -3.08 2.27 -18.96
N GLN A 42 -2.57 1.50 -19.92
CA GLN A 42 -3.31 0.37 -20.50
C GLN A 42 -3.63 -0.71 -19.46
N TYR A 43 -2.69 -1.04 -18.58
CA TYR A 43 -2.90 -2.02 -17.50
C TYR A 43 -3.90 -1.53 -16.47
N GLN A 44 -3.86 -0.25 -16.11
CA GLN A 44 -4.88 0.36 -15.24
C GLN A 44 -6.28 0.28 -15.86
N GLN A 45 -6.42 0.62 -17.15
CA GLN A 45 -7.70 0.50 -17.85
C GLN A 45 -8.17 -0.96 -17.92
N ARG A 46 -7.25 -1.89 -18.20
CA ARG A 46 -7.55 -3.33 -18.20
C ARG A 46 -7.97 -3.83 -16.82
N TRP A 47 -7.38 -3.30 -15.75
CA TRP A 47 -7.79 -3.57 -14.37
C TRP A 47 -9.20 -3.04 -14.11
N LEU A 48 -9.49 -1.79 -14.47
CA LEU A 48 -10.82 -1.20 -14.27
C LEU A 48 -11.92 -1.91 -15.09
N ALA A 49 -11.57 -2.51 -16.23
CA ALA A 49 -12.46 -3.33 -17.03
C ALA A 49 -12.79 -4.70 -16.40
N ILE A 50 -12.08 -5.12 -15.34
CA ILE A 50 -12.39 -6.36 -14.62
C ILE A 50 -13.70 -6.18 -13.82
N PRO A 51 -14.62 -7.18 -13.81
CA PRO A 51 -15.82 -7.14 -13.00
C PRO A 51 -15.53 -6.84 -11.52
N ALA A 52 -16.35 -5.99 -10.90
CA ALA A 52 -16.17 -5.54 -9.52
C ALA A 52 -16.01 -6.70 -8.52
N GLN A 53 -16.82 -7.76 -8.67
CA GLN A 53 -16.76 -8.95 -7.81
C GLN A 53 -15.39 -9.65 -7.87
N THR A 54 -14.77 -9.74 -9.04
CA THR A 54 -13.43 -10.32 -9.19
C THR A 54 -12.36 -9.41 -8.59
N ARG A 55 -12.50 -8.09 -8.76
CA ARG A 55 -11.59 -7.12 -8.15
C ARG A 55 -11.66 -7.15 -6.63
N GLU A 56 -12.85 -7.19 -6.04
CA GLU A 56 -13.04 -7.34 -4.60
C GLU A 56 -12.41 -8.62 -4.06
N TYR A 57 -12.56 -9.75 -4.76
CA TYR A 57 -11.91 -11.01 -4.38
C TYR A 57 -10.38 -10.87 -4.38
N ILE A 58 -9.81 -10.28 -5.44
CA ILE A 58 -8.37 -10.04 -5.52
C ILE A 58 -7.91 -9.12 -4.39
N LYS A 59 -8.62 -7.99 -4.17
CA LYS A 59 -8.35 -7.01 -3.11
C LYS A 59 -8.32 -7.67 -1.73
N LYS A 60 -9.32 -8.52 -1.43
CA LYS A 60 -9.37 -9.25 -0.16
C LYS A 60 -8.15 -10.15 0.03
N ASN A 61 -7.72 -10.85 -1.02
CA ASN A 61 -6.59 -11.77 -0.94
C ASN A 61 -5.25 -11.04 -0.79
N ILE A 62 -5.02 -9.96 -1.55
CA ILE A 62 -3.78 -9.19 -1.45
C ILE A 62 -3.67 -8.48 -0.10
N LEU A 63 -4.80 -7.98 0.46
CA LEU A 63 -4.84 -7.42 1.80
C LEU A 63 -4.61 -8.48 2.87
N GLY A 64 -5.22 -9.67 2.72
CA GLY A 64 -4.99 -10.80 3.63
C GLY A 64 -3.56 -11.34 3.59
N ALA A 65 -2.81 -11.07 2.52
CA ALA A 65 -1.41 -11.45 2.40
C ALA A 65 -0.45 -10.45 3.10
N LEU A 66 -0.88 -9.21 3.37
CA LEU A 66 -0.07 -8.23 4.11
C LEU A 66 0.32 -8.79 5.49
N GLY A 67 1.60 -8.67 5.85
CA GLY A 67 2.12 -9.16 7.13
C GLY A 67 2.25 -10.67 7.28
N THR A 68 1.81 -11.46 6.29
CA THR A 68 1.97 -12.93 6.29
C THR A 68 3.16 -13.41 5.44
N GLU A 69 3.79 -12.50 4.70
CA GLU A 69 4.97 -12.76 3.90
C GLU A 69 6.23 -12.50 4.73
N ASN A 70 7.17 -13.45 4.70
CA ASN A 70 8.52 -13.26 5.23
C ASN A 70 9.48 -12.68 4.19
N ASN A 71 9.00 -12.42 2.96
CA ASN A 71 9.81 -11.91 1.87
C ASN A 71 9.94 -10.39 1.95
N ARG A 72 11.16 -9.88 1.78
CA ARG A 72 11.47 -8.45 1.74
C ARG A 72 12.13 -8.11 0.40
N PRO A 73 11.58 -7.18 -0.40
CA PRO A 73 10.36 -6.39 -0.17
C PRO A 73 9.07 -7.23 -0.29
N SER A 74 7.99 -6.81 0.39
CA SER A 74 6.71 -7.52 0.34
C SER A 74 6.10 -7.43 -1.07
N SER A 75 5.70 -8.59 -1.60
CA SER A 75 5.04 -8.65 -2.92
C SER A 75 3.57 -8.24 -2.82
N ALA A 76 2.92 -8.55 -1.69
CA ALA A 76 1.57 -8.08 -1.38
C ALA A 76 1.51 -6.56 -1.32
N ALA A 77 2.46 -5.90 -0.64
CA ALA A 77 2.51 -4.45 -0.52
C ALA A 77 2.56 -3.75 -1.89
N GLN A 78 3.40 -4.25 -2.81
CA GLN A 78 3.48 -3.73 -4.16
C GLN A 78 2.18 -3.94 -4.94
N CYS A 79 1.55 -5.12 -4.83
CA CYS A 79 0.29 -5.39 -5.51
C CYS A 79 -0.83 -4.47 -5.03
N VAL A 80 -0.94 -4.26 -3.71
CA VAL A 80 -1.92 -3.33 -3.12
C VAL A 80 -1.68 -1.92 -3.65
N ALA A 81 -0.43 -1.46 -3.67
CA ALA A 81 -0.09 -0.13 -4.16
C ALA A 81 -0.48 0.07 -5.63
N TYR A 82 -0.15 -0.86 -6.53
CA TYR A 82 -0.48 -0.70 -7.95
C TYR A 82 -1.99 -0.77 -8.22
N VAL A 83 -2.73 -1.60 -7.49
CA VAL A 83 -4.20 -1.61 -7.58
C VAL A 83 -4.77 -0.29 -7.04
N ALA A 84 -4.23 0.25 -5.95
CA ALA A 84 -4.65 1.53 -5.40
C ALA A 84 -4.40 2.69 -6.37
N VAL A 85 -3.25 2.72 -7.05
CA VAL A 85 -2.93 3.73 -8.07
C VAL A 85 -3.89 3.66 -9.27
N ALA A 86 -4.50 2.49 -9.54
CA ALA A 86 -5.53 2.35 -10.58
C ALA A 86 -6.93 2.75 -10.10
N GLU A 87 -7.29 2.45 -8.84
CA GLU A 87 -8.66 2.62 -8.31
C GLU A 87 -8.89 3.97 -7.62
N LEU A 88 -7.92 4.49 -6.86
CA LEU A 88 -8.07 5.75 -6.12
C LEU A 88 -8.37 6.96 -7.03
N PRO A 89 -7.71 7.15 -8.20
CA PRO A 89 -8.01 8.29 -9.07
C PRO A 89 -9.43 8.27 -9.65
N VAL A 90 -10.07 7.10 -9.73
CA VAL A 90 -11.45 6.95 -10.18
C VAL A 90 -12.46 6.85 -9.02
N GLY A 91 -12.02 7.18 -7.80
CA GLY A 91 -12.86 7.17 -6.60
C GLY A 91 -13.27 5.77 -6.13
N GLN A 92 -12.54 4.73 -6.54
CA GLN A 92 -12.77 3.35 -6.11
C GLN A 92 -11.77 2.98 -5.01
N TRP A 93 -12.20 2.07 -4.12
CA TRP A 93 -11.39 1.59 -3.00
C TRP A 93 -10.98 2.67 -1.97
N THR A 94 -11.89 3.60 -1.69
CA THR A 94 -11.73 4.65 -0.68
C THR A 94 -11.43 4.12 0.72
N ASP A 95 -11.85 2.88 1.01
CA ASP A 95 -11.68 2.23 2.32
C ASP A 95 -10.24 1.74 2.56
N LEU A 96 -9.36 1.79 1.54
CA LEU A 96 -7.99 1.32 1.65
C LEU A 96 -7.18 2.14 2.65
N ILE A 97 -7.17 3.47 2.54
CA ILE A 97 -6.35 4.32 3.41
C ILE A 97 -6.77 4.19 4.88
N PRO A 98 -8.06 4.26 5.26
CA PRO A 98 -8.49 4.01 6.63
C PRO A 98 -8.06 2.63 7.15
N LEU A 99 -8.11 1.59 6.32
CA LEU A 99 -7.67 0.25 6.69
C LEU A 99 -6.16 0.19 6.98
N LEU A 100 -5.33 0.78 6.12
CA LEU A 100 -3.88 0.83 6.30
C LEU A 100 -3.51 1.62 7.57
N VAL A 101 -4.20 2.73 7.82
CA VAL A 101 -4.00 3.54 9.04
C VAL A 101 -4.34 2.71 10.28
N ASN A 102 -5.47 2.00 10.27
CA ASN A 102 -5.89 1.14 11.38
C ASN A 102 -4.90 0.00 11.64
N ASN A 103 -4.33 -0.62 10.60
CA ASN A 103 -3.33 -1.69 10.75
C ASN A 103 -2.05 -1.20 11.45
N ILE A 104 -1.68 0.07 11.30
CA ILE A 104 -0.50 0.65 11.97
C ILE A 104 -0.83 1.05 13.42
N ALA A 105 -2.02 1.62 13.62
CA ALA A 105 -2.52 2.04 14.94
C ALA A 105 -2.87 0.86 15.87
N ASP A 106 -3.20 -0.31 15.32
CA ASP A 106 -3.49 -1.50 16.11
C ASP A 106 -2.26 -1.95 16.91
N GLN A 107 -2.42 -2.04 18.23
CA GLN A 107 -1.38 -2.47 19.15
C GLN A 107 -1.09 -3.98 19.06
N ASN A 108 -2.05 -4.76 18.57
CA ASN A 108 -1.90 -6.21 18.37
C ASN A 108 -1.27 -6.55 17.01
N ALA A 109 -1.11 -5.57 16.12
CA ALA A 109 -0.53 -5.82 14.80
C ALA A 109 0.94 -6.21 14.92
N THR A 110 1.33 -7.26 14.21
CA THR A 110 2.72 -7.73 14.19
C THR A 110 3.63 -6.69 13.53
N GLU A 111 4.91 -6.70 13.87
CA GLU A 111 5.89 -5.81 13.24
C GLU A 111 5.93 -5.97 11.71
N MET A 112 5.79 -7.20 11.22
CA MET A 112 5.72 -7.49 9.78
C MET A 112 4.48 -6.86 9.13
N MET A 113 3.33 -6.86 9.82
CA MET A 113 2.12 -6.21 9.32
C MET A 113 2.30 -4.70 9.24
N LYS A 114 2.90 -4.08 10.27
CA LYS A 114 3.18 -2.64 10.28
C LYS A 114 4.18 -2.25 9.19
N GLU A 115 5.27 -3.02 9.05
CA GLU A 115 6.29 -2.84 8.01
C GLU A 115 5.65 -2.92 6.60
N ALA A 116 4.94 -4.00 6.29
CA ALA A 116 4.31 -4.19 4.98
C ALA A 116 3.25 -3.13 4.67
N THR A 117 2.51 -2.68 5.68
CA THR A 117 1.51 -1.61 5.55
C THR A 117 2.19 -0.27 5.24
N LEU A 118 3.26 0.08 5.95
CA LEU A 118 4.02 1.31 5.68
C LEU A 118 4.72 1.27 4.32
N GLU A 119 5.27 0.12 3.92
CA GLU A 119 5.80 -0.06 2.55
C GLU A 119 4.71 0.17 1.51
N THR A 120 3.50 -0.35 1.73
CA THR A 120 2.34 -0.14 0.85
C THR A 120 2.02 1.34 0.72
N ILE A 121 1.92 2.06 1.84
CA ILE A 121 1.70 3.52 1.84
C ILE A 121 2.82 4.21 1.05
N GLY A 122 4.08 3.87 1.31
CA GLY A 122 5.23 4.46 0.62
C GLY A 122 5.20 4.25 -0.90
N TYR A 123 4.81 3.06 -1.37
CA TYR A 123 4.65 2.79 -2.81
C TYR A 123 3.46 3.54 -3.41
N ILE A 124 2.34 3.67 -2.70
CA ILE A 124 1.19 4.47 -3.16
C ILE A 124 1.63 5.92 -3.32
N CYS A 125 2.26 6.49 -2.30
CA CYS A 125 2.74 7.88 -2.30
C CYS A 125 3.73 8.17 -3.44
N GLN A 126 4.52 7.18 -3.84
CA GLN A 126 5.49 7.33 -4.92
C GLN A 126 4.86 7.28 -6.33
N GLU A 127 3.78 6.53 -6.51
CA GLU A 127 3.28 6.16 -7.83
C GLU A 127 2.00 6.87 -8.25
N ILE A 128 1.25 7.43 -7.29
CA ILE A 128 -0.01 8.14 -7.52
C ILE A 128 0.22 9.64 -7.66
N ASP A 129 -0.68 10.32 -8.38
CA ASP A 129 -0.67 11.77 -8.41
C ASP A 129 -0.99 12.34 -7.03
N SER A 130 -0.14 13.28 -6.60
CA SER A 130 -0.27 14.07 -5.39
C SER A 130 -1.69 14.59 -5.14
N GLU A 131 -2.39 15.06 -6.18
CA GLU A 131 -3.72 15.67 -6.06
C GLU A 131 -4.78 14.69 -5.53
N VAL A 132 -4.64 13.40 -5.84
CA VAL A 132 -5.59 12.36 -5.42
C VAL A 132 -5.50 12.09 -3.91
N LEU A 133 -4.32 12.28 -3.32
CA LEU A 133 -4.08 11.99 -1.90
C LEU A 133 -4.26 13.19 -0.98
N VAL A 134 -4.39 14.42 -1.51
CA VAL A 134 -4.50 15.64 -0.69
C VAL A 134 -5.62 15.54 0.34
N SER A 135 -6.79 15.00 -0.02
CA SER A 135 -7.92 14.87 0.92
C SER A 135 -7.67 13.85 2.04
N GLN A 136 -6.74 12.90 1.83
CA GLN A 136 -6.40 11.84 2.79
C GLN A 136 -5.00 12.04 3.40
N SER A 137 -4.33 13.15 3.11
CA SER A 137 -2.94 13.41 3.51
C SER A 137 -2.76 13.35 5.03
N ASN A 138 -3.72 13.89 5.77
CA ASN A 138 -3.74 13.87 7.24
C ASN A 138 -3.75 12.46 7.82
N GLN A 139 -4.56 11.57 7.24
CA GLN A 139 -4.64 10.18 7.71
C GLN A 139 -3.34 9.43 7.41
N ILE A 140 -2.81 9.61 6.19
CA ILE A 140 -1.55 9.00 5.73
C ILE A 140 -0.38 9.47 6.63
N LEU A 141 -0.25 10.77 6.85
CA LEU A 141 0.78 11.34 7.72
C LEU A 141 0.67 10.84 9.15
N THR A 142 -0.54 10.77 9.71
CA THR A 142 -0.77 10.23 11.06
C THR A 142 -0.26 8.79 11.17
N ALA A 143 -0.55 7.95 10.18
CA ALA A 143 -0.07 6.57 10.16
C ALA A 143 1.46 6.48 10.02
N ILE A 144 2.06 7.29 9.16
CA ILE A 144 3.51 7.35 8.98
C ILE A 144 4.20 7.77 10.29
N ILE A 145 3.72 8.86 10.91
CA ILE A 145 4.26 9.40 12.17
C ILE A 145 4.11 8.38 13.29
N HIS A 146 2.97 7.67 13.37
CA HIS A 146 2.77 6.60 14.33
C HIS A 146 3.75 5.42 14.11
N GLY A 147 4.09 5.12 12.86
CA GLY A 147 5.12 4.14 12.51
C GLY A 147 6.54 4.56 12.91
N MET A 148 6.82 5.88 12.97
CA MET A 148 8.11 6.43 13.38
C MET A 148 8.20 6.60 14.91
N LYS A 149 7.11 7.04 15.55
CA LYS A 149 7.01 7.27 17.00
C LYS A 149 6.75 5.96 17.74
N GLY A 150 7.80 5.36 18.30
CA GLY A 150 7.65 4.26 19.25
C GLY A 150 9.00 3.73 19.73
N SER A 151 9.18 3.68 21.06
CA SER A 151 10.39 3.10 21.69
C SER A 151 10.54 1.60 21.42
N SER A 152 9.42 0.90 21.16
CA SER A 152 9.35 -0.53 20.85
C SER A 152 9.22 -0.85 19.36
N THR A 153 9.29 0.14 18.45
CA THR A 153 9.19 -0.12 17.01
C THR A 153 10.52 -0.60 16.45
N SER A 154 10.49 -1.74 15.75
CA SER A 154 11.64 -2.29 15.02
C SER A 154 12.22 -1.28 14.03
N ASN A 155 13.55 -1.30 13.86
CA ASN A 155 14.26 -0.45 12.91
C ASN A 155 13.73 -0.60 11.47
N HIS A 156 13.19 -1.77 11.12
CA HIS A 156 12.56 -2.02 9.82
C HIS A 156 11.27 -1.21 9.62
N VAL A 157 10.42 -1.18 10.65
CA VAL A 157 9.17 -0.38 10.64
C VAL A 157 9.51 1.10 10.55
N LYS A 158 10.49 1.58 11.35
CA LYS A 158 10.96 2.97 11.28
C LYS A 158 11.49 3.33 9.90
N LEU A 159 12.32 2.48 9.29
CA LEU A 159 12.86 2.71 7.96
C LEU A 159 11.77 2.77 6.89
N ALA A 160 10.79 1.87 6.96
CA ALA A 160 9.63 1.89 6.06
C ALA A 160 8.82 3.18 6.22
N ALA A 161 8.58 3.61 7.47
CA ALA A 161 7.88 4.85 7.76
C ALA A 161 8.65 6.08 7.26
N THR A 162 9.97 6.17 7.49
CA THR A 162 10.78 7.29 7.00
C THR A 162 10.78 7.37 5.46
N ARG A 163 10.83 6.22 4.78
CA ARG A 163 10.72 6.15 3.31
C ARG A 163 9.34 6.61 2.83
N ALA A 164 8.28 6.17 3.52
CA ALA A 164 6.92 6.63 3.23
C ALA A 164 6.76 8.13 3.47
N LEU A 165 7.36 8.68 4.53
CA LEU A 165 7.36 10.12 4.80
C LEU A 165 8.02 10.88 3.65
N TYR A 166 9.21 10.46 3.22
CA TYR A 166 9.93 11.08 2.10
C TYR A 166 9.08 11.12 0.83
N ASN A 167 8.43 10.00 0.48
CA ASN A 167 7.55 9.94 -0.69
C ASN A 167 6.25 10.76 -0.53
N SER A 168 5.82 11.04 0.71
CA SER A 168 4.62 11.84 0.97
C SER A 168 4.84 13.35 0.94
N LEU A 169 6.10 13.81 0.89
CA LEU A 169 6.43 15.24 0.93
C LEU A 169 5.85 16.03 -0.25
N GLU A 170 5.59 15.37 -1.39
CA GLU A 170 5.05 16.02 -2.58
C GLU A 170 3.62 16.54 -2.40
N PHE A 171 2.78 15.85 -1.60
CA PHE A 171 1.37 16.21 -1.40
C PHE A 171 1.04 16.73 0.00
N THR A 172 2.05 16.93 0.86
CA THR A 172 1.84 17.36 2.26
C THR A 172 2.13 18.84 2.49
N LYS A 173 2.31 19.62 1.40
CA LYS A 173 2.52 21.07 1.46
C LYS A 173 1.45 21.79 2.29
N GLY A 174 0.17 21.47 2.08
CA GLY A 174 -0.93 22.07 2.85
C GLY A 174 -0.86 21.74 4.34
N ASN A 175 -0.36 20.55 4.69
CA ASN A 175 -0.18 20.16 6.08
C ASN A 175 0.96 20.93 6.77
N PHE A 176 2.02 21.28 6.02
CA PHE A 176 3.11 22.11 6.54
C PHE A 176 2.74 23.60 6.68
N GLU A 177 1.72 24.07 5.96
CA GLU A 177 1.18 25.43 6.10
C GLU A 177 0.35 25.58 7.38
N ILE A 178 -0.26 24.49 7.87
CA ILE A 178 -1.03 24.46 9.12
C ILE A 178 -0.07 24.22 10.30
N GLU A 179 0.06 25.21 11.19
CA GLU A 179 1.02 25.17 12.29
C GLU A 179 0.87 23.93 13.21
N SER A 180 -0.35 23.53 13.55
CA SER A 180 -0.59 22.35 14.39
C SER A 180 -0.18 21.04 13.70
N GLU A 181 -0.47 20.90 12.41
CA GLU A 181 -0.13 19.69 11.63
C GLU A 181 1.37 19.63 11.36
N ARG A 182 1.99 20.77 11.00
CA ARG A 182 3.44 20.91 10.89
C ARG A 182 4.14 20.50 12.18
N ASN A 183 3.71 21.04 13.33
CA ASN A 183 4.33 20.72 14.61
C ASN A 183 4.20 19.23 14.92
N PHE A 184 3.05 18.61 14.62
CA PHE A 184 2.85 17.18 14.78
C PHE A 184 3.80 16.33 13.91
N ILE A 185 4.03 16.74 12.64
CA ILE A 185 5.00 16.11 11.72
C ILE A 185 6.44 16.30 12.21
N MET A 186 6.75 17.45 12.80
CA MET A 186 8.11 17.80 13.25
C MET A 186 8.45 17.26 14.66
N GLU A 187 7.45 16.79 15.42
CA GLU A 187 7.63 16.16 16.73
C GLU A 187 8.12 14.70 16.67
N VAL A 188 8.47 14.19 15.49
CA VAL A 188 8.89 12.79 15.25
C VAL A 188 10.30 12.51 15.77
#